data_AF-A0A4Z1HPX8-F1
#
_entry.id   AF-A0A4Z1HPX8-F1
#
_cell.length_a   1.000
_cell.length_b   1.000
_cell.length_c   1.000
_cell.angle_alpha   90.00
_cell.angle_beta   90.00
_cell.angle_gamma   90.00
#
_symmetry.space_group_name_H-M   'P 1'
#
loop_
_entity.id
_entity.type
_entity.pdbx_description
1 polymer ?
#
loop_
_entity_poly.entity_id
_entity_poly.type
_entity_poly.pdbx_seq_one_letter_code
_entity_poly.pdbx_strand_id
1 'polypeptide(L)'
;MSNPEKFLRETFLKVLDSKTENAVFMTIDSLVAEILKSALSLAVGRTVPAVKDRLQKIHQIRGKSIRKAREAMKNACDIISEAHDDVIRASDDKTWDVTGDWHISCLEMEKRWSTPLALRIYSQESDGQCHLFGEFNFGGVSGLFRFEQRLPTVEKKSARLADPNVKREKITFGKAEKEKKDDNDEDIKCASPNAKRLGCKFTAEAFSFPSAEKPSLHNSTWNHRWRGKYKIDSEPVPGQYLCSVTFSEPLGTTLTGTFGGDLLQTLEGGYGLHRC
;
A
#
# COMPACT_ATOMS: atom_id res chain seq x y z
N MET A 1 -28.36 -19.26 -10.64
CA MET A 1 -27.19 -18.50 -10.15
C MET A 1 -26.12 -19.51 -9.78
N SER A 2 -24.95 -19.44 -10.44
CA SER A 2 -23.83 -20.31 -10.08
C SER A 2 -23.25 -19.84 -8.75
N ASN A 3 -22.89 -20.77 -7.86
CA ASN A 3 -22.28 -20.41 -6.58
C ASN A 3 -20.90 -19.75 -6.85
N PRO A 4 -20.68 -18.47 -6.50
CA PRO A 4 -19.42 -17.77 -6.74
C PRO A 4 -18.21 -18.46 -6.08
N GLU A 5 -18.39 -19.13 -4.94
CA GLU A 5 -17.32 -19.94 -4.33
C GLU A 5 -16.91 -21.13 -5.20
N LYS A 6 -17.89 -21.76 -5.87
CA LYS A 6 -17.62 -22.89 -6.77
C LYS A 6 -16.87 -22.41 -8.03
N PHE A 7 -17.25 -21.26 -8.56
CA PHE A 7 -16.57 -20.63 -9.69
C PHE A 7 -15.12 -20.24 -9.34
N LEU A 8 -14.91 -19.64 -8.17
CA LEU A 8 -13.58 -19.30 -7.68
C LEU A 8 -12.74 -20.56 -7.51
N ARG A 9 -13.23 -21.59 -6.80
CA ARG A 9 -12.46 -22.83 -6.61
C ARG A 9 -12.08 -23.51 -7.92
N GLU A 10 -13.01 -23.62 -8.88
CA GLU A 10 -12.75 -24.28 -10.17
C GLU A 10 -11.82 -23.47 -11.07
N THR A 11 -11.88 -22.14 -11.02
CA THR A 11 -11.05 -21.26 -11.85
C THR A 11 -9.67 -21.06 -11.25
N PHE A 12 -9.56 -20.79 -9.94
CA PHE A 12 -8.28 -20.63 -9.25
C PHE A 12 -7.45 -21.91 -9.28
N LEU A 13 -8.07 -23.08 -9.11
CA LEU A 13 -7.36 -24.36 -9.24
C LEU A 13 -6.83 -24.57 -10.65
N LYS A 14 -7.55 -24.15 -11.70
CA LYS A 14 -7.03 -24.21 -13.09
C LYS A 14 -5.87 -23.23 -13.34
N VAL A 15 -5.84 -22.10 -12.65
CA VAL A 15 -4.72 -21.14 -12.72
C VAL A 15 -3.49 -21.67 -11.98
N LEU A 16 -3.68 -22.25 -10.78
CA LEU A 16 -2.59 -22.85 -10.00
C LEU A 16 -2.06 -24.15 -10.63
N ASP A 17 -2.94 -24.97 -11.19
CA ASP A 17 -2.59 -26.20 -11.93
C ASP A 17 -2.18 -25.89 -13.39
N SER A 18 -2.15 -24.60 -13.76
CA SER A 18 -1.59 -24.19 -15.03
C SER A 18 -0.09 -24.48 -15.01
N LYS A 19 0.39 -25.13 -16.08
CA LYS A 19 1.80 -25.46 -16.36
C LYS A 19 2.80 -24.31 -16.16
N THR A 20 2.31 -23.09 -15.98
CA THR A 20 3.03 -21.82 -15.89
C THR A 20 3.84 -21.65 -14.60
N GLU A 21 3.33 -22.05 -13.43
CA GLU A 21 4.13 -22.03 -12.18
C GLU A 21 5.27 -23.06 -12.25
N ASN A 22 4.96 -24.28 -12.71
CA ASN A 22 5.96 -25.29 -13.01
C ASN A 22 6.99 -24.80 -14.04
N ALA A 23 6.58 -24.00 -15.03
CA ALA A 23 7.51 -23.44 -15.99
C ALA A 23 8.48 -22.44 -15.34
N VAL A 24 8.02 -21.56 -14.44
CA VAL A 24 8.92 -20.60 -13.76
C VAL A 24 9.93 -21.32 -12.87
N PHE A 25 9.49 -22.29 -12.06
CA PHE A 25 10.39 -23.06 -11.20
C PHE A 25 11.36 -23.92 -12.00
N MET A 26 10.90 -24.64 -13.04
CA MET A 26 11.79 -25.43 -13.91
C MET A 26 12.79 -24.55 -14.67
N THR A 27 12.44 -23.29 -14.97
CA THR A 27 13.37 -22.36 -15.62
C THR A 27 14.50 -21.93 -14.67
N ILE A 28 14.22 -21.79 -13.37
CA ILE A 28 15.24 -21.42 -12.37
C ILE A 28 16.20 -22.58 -12.12
N ASP A 29 15.69 -23.80 -11.92
CA ASP A 29 16.53 -24.98 -11.65
C ASP A 29 17.41 -25.35 -12.85
N SER A 30 16.85 -25.28 -14.07
CA SER A 30 17.62 -25.48 -15.30
C SER A 30 18.72 -24.41 -15.46
N LEU A 31 18.47 -23.16 -15.07
CA LEU A 31 19.45 -22.08 -15.13
C LEU A 31 20.60 -22.30 -14.14
N VAL A 32 20.26 -22.66 -12.89
CA VAL A 32 21.24 -22.94 -11.83
C VAL A 32 22.15 -24.09 -12.26
N ALA A 33 21.58 -25.16 -12.83
CA ALA A 33 22.34 -26.29 -13.34
C ALA A 33 23.30 -25.90 -14.48
N GLU A 34 22.86 -25.09 -15.45
CA GLU A 34 23.73 -24.63 -16.55
C GLU A 34 24.87 -23.72 -16.06
N ILE A 35 24.59 -22.82 -15.11
CA ILE A 35 25.60 -21.93 -14.52
C ILE A 35 26.63 -22.74 -13.73
N LEU A 36 26.20 -23.67 -12.88
CA LEU A 36 27.08 -24.55 -12.12
C LEU A 36 27.95 -25.41 -13.03
N LYS A 37 27.37 -26.03 -14.05
CA LYS A 37 28.09 -26.84 -15.04
C LYS A 37 29.15 -26.01 -15.78
N SER A 38 28.80 -24.77 -16.15
CA SER A 38 29.73 -23.85 -16.81
C SER A 38 30.84 -23.38 -15.89
N ALA A 39 30.53 -23.04 -14.63
CA ALA A 39 31.50 -22.59 -13.64
C ALA A 39 32.50 -23.70 -13.24
N LEU A 40 32.03 -24.92 -13.02
CA LEU A 40 32.88 -26.08 -12.72
C LEU A 40 33.90 -26.35 -13.83
N SER A 41 33.49 -26.13 -15.09
CA SER A 41 34.36 -26.34 -16.25
C SER A 41 35.44 -25.27 -16.45
N LEU A 42 35.44 -24.19 -15.64
CA LEU A 42 36.30 -23.02 -15.79
C LEU A 42 37.60 -23.10 -14.97
N ALA A 43 37.70 -24.02 -14.00
CA ALA A 43 38.69 -23.94 -12.93
C ALA A 43 40.00 -24.73 -13.14
N VAL A 44 40.17 -25.56 -14.17
CA VAL A 44 41.39 -26.39 -14.29
C VAL A 44 42.04 -26.27 -15.68
N GLY A 45 43.27 -25.74 -15.71
CA GLY A 45 44.21 -25.86 -16.84
C GLY A 45 43.96 -25.00 -18.08
N ARG A 46 43.17 -23.92 -18.02
CA ARG A 46 42.87 -23.08 -19.19
C ARG A 46 43.68 -21.78 -19.26
N THR A 47 43.94 -21.32 -20.48
CA THR A 47 44.57 -20.02 -20.75
C THR A 47 43.61 -18.86 -20.42
N VAL A 48 44.17 -17.71 -20.03
CA VAL A 48 43.39 -16.50 -19.66
C VAL A 48 42.38 -16.06 -20.75
N PRO A 49 42.71 -16.09 -22.07
CA PRO A 49 41.73 -15.74 -23.10
C PRO A 49 40.52 -16.69 -23.16
N ALA A 50 40.73 -17.99 -22.94
CA ALA A 50 39.65 -18.99 -22.93
C ALA A 50 38.71 -18.83 -21.72
N VAL A 51 39.26 -18.41 -20.58
CA VAL A 51 38.49 -18.04 -19.39
C VAL A 51 37.61 -16.82 -19.68
N LYS A 52 38.17 -15.78 -20.29
CA LYS A 52 37.45 -14.54 -20.63
C LYS A 52 36.29 -14.78 -21.60
N ASP A 53 36.49 -15.57 -22.67
CA ASP A 53 35.43 -15.94 -23.62
C ASP A 53 34.27 -16.69 -22.93
N ARG A 54 34.60 -17.65 -22.05
CA ARG A 54 33.57 -18.39 -21.30
C ARG A 54 32.82 -17.50 -20.33
N LEU A 55 33.50 -16.58 -19.64
CA LEU A 55 32.86 -15.63 -18.74
C LEU A 55 31.87 -14.73 -19.51
N GLN A 56 32.25 -14.26 -20.69
CA GLN A 56 31.36 -13.48 -21.56
C GLN A 56 30.12 -14.29 -21.97
N LYS A 57 30.28 -15.57 -22.33
CA LYS A 57 29.15 -16.47 -22.62
C LYS A 57 28.23 -16.64 -21.43
N ILE A 58 28.78 -16.83 -20.22
CA ILE A 58 27.99 -16.92 -18.98
C ILE A 58 27.19 -15.63 -18.75
N HIS A 59 27.79 -14.46 -18.94
CA HIS A 59 27.08 -13.18 -18.82
C HIS A 59 25.95 -13.05 -19.84
N GLN A 60 26.17 -13.48 -21.09
CA GLN A 60 25.15 -13.45 -22.13
C GLN A 60 23.97 -14.39 -21.80
N ILE A 61 24.26 -15.61 -21.35
CA ILE A 61 23.25 -16.59 -20.91
C ILE A 61 22.45 -15.99 -19.75
N ARG A 62 23.13 -15.49 -18.69
CA ARG A 62 22.48 -14.85 -17.54
C ARG A 62 21.57 -13.70 -17.97
N GLY A 63 22.04 -12.82 -18.86
CA GLY A 63 21.25 -11.69 -19.36
C GLY A 63 20.05 -12.09 -20.21
N LYS A 64 20.13 -13.19 -20.97
CA LYS A 64 19.00 -13.75 -21.72
C LYS A 64 17.97 -14.37 -20.76
N SER A 65 18.42 -15.10 -19.76
CA SER A 65 17.54 -15.77 -18.79
C SER A 65 16.81 -14.78 -17.88
N ILE A 66 17.48 -13.74 -17.40
CA ILE A 66 16.83 -12.65 -16.64
C ILE A 66 15.73 -11.99 -17.46
N ARG A 67 15.97 -11.72 -18.76
CA ARG A 67 14.95 -11.15 -19.64
C ARG A 67 13.75 -12.07 -19.80
N LYS A 68 13.96 -13.36 -20.08
CA LYS A 68 12.89 -14.35 -20.16
C LYS A 68 12.07 -14.45 -18.87
N ALA A 69 12.74 -14.46 -17.71
CA ALA A 69 12.07 -14.52 -16.42
C ALA A 69 11.19 -13.28 -16.18
N ARG A 70 11.69 -12.08 -16.50
CA ARG A 70 10.91 -10.83 -16.40
C ARG A 70 9.70 -10.82 -17.34
N GLU A 71 9.87 -11.30 -18.56
CA GLU A 71 8.77 -11.41 -19.53
C GLU A 71 7.70 -12.41 -19.08
N ALA A 72 8.12 -13.58 -18.58
CA ALA A 72 7.20 -14.57 -18.02
C ALA A 72 6.44 -14.04 -16.80
N MET A 73 7.13 -13.35 -15.88
CA MET A 73 6.48 -12.69 -14.73
C MET A 73 5.47 -11.64 -15.17
N LYS A 74 5.83 -10.79 -16.15
CA LYS A 74 4.91 -9.80 -16.69
C LYS A 74 3.65 -10.45 -17.28
N ASN A 75 3.83 -11.46 -18.13
CA ASN A 75 2.69 -12.17 -18.74
C ASN A 75 1.81 -12.84 -17.67
N ALA A 76 2.40 -13.40 -16.61
CA ALA A 76 1.64 -13.96 -15.50
C ALA A 76 0.83 -12.89 -14.75
N CYS A 77 1.44 -11.73 -14.48
CA CYS A 77 0.72 -10.59 -13.90
C CYS A 77 -0.43 -10.14 -14.79
N ASP A 78 -0.22 -10.03 -16.12
CA ASP A 78 -1.26 -9.61 -17.06
C ASP A 78 -2.45 -10.61 -17.05
N ILE A 79 -2.19 -11.92 -17.03
CA ILE A 79 -3.24 -12.96 -16.93
C ILE A 79 -4.00 -12.87 -15.60
N ILE A 80 -3.29 -12.67 -14.49
CA ILE A 80 -3.92 -12.54 -13.16
C ILE A 80 -4.80 -11.30 -13.13
N SER A 81 -4.33 -10.16 -13.68
CA SER A 81 -5.10 -8.93 -13.78
C SER A 81 -6.34 -9.09 -14.65
N GLU A 82 -6.26 -9.78 -15.79
CA GLU A 82 -7.43 -10.03 -16.65
C GLU A 82 -8.47 -10.91 -15.95
N ALA A 83 -8.05 -12.02 -15.33
CA ALA A 83 -8.94 -12.90 -14.59
C ALA A 83 -9.62 -12.17 -13.41
N HIS A 84 -8.88 -11.27 -12.80
CA HIS A 84 -9.36 -10.43 -11.72
C HIS A 84 -10.39 -9.39 -12.18
N ASP A 85 -10.15 -8.71 -13.31
CA ASP A 85 -11.13 -7.81 -13.95
C ASP A 85 -12.42 -8.55 -14.33
N ASP A 86 -12.32 -9.81 -14.77
CA ASP A 86 -13.48 -10.64 -15.08
C ASP A 86 -14.30 -11.00 -13.82
N VAL A 87 -13.64 -11.26 -12.69
CA VAL A 87 -14.32 -11.46 -11.39
C VAL A 87 -15.06 -10.19 -10.95
N ILE A 88 -14.42 -9.03 -11.07
CA ILE A 88 -15.06 -7.74 -10.77
C ILE A 88 -16.28 -7.52 -11.66
N ARG A 89 -16.15 -7.82 -12.96
CA ARG A 89 -17.23 -7.66 -13.94
C ARG A 89 -18.40 -8.61 -13.71
N ALA A 90 -18.12 -9.83 -13.25
CA ALA A 90 -19.12 -10.85 -12.94
C ALA A 90 -19.83 -10.62 -11.60
N SER A 91 -19.26 -9.79 -10.71
CA SER A 91 -19.92 -9.42 -9.46
C SER A 91 -21.06 -8.45 -9.74
N ASP A 92 -22.30 -8.98 -9.76
CA ASP A 92 -23.52 -8.17 -9.84
C ASP A 92 -23.67 -7.25 -8.61
N ASP A 93 -23.07 -7.64 -7.47
CA ASP A 93 -23.03 -6.85 -6.26
C ASP A 93 -21.84 -5.88 -6.31
N LYS A 94 -22.14 -4.64 -6.70
CA LYS A 94 -21.18 -3.52 -6.71
C LYS A 94 -20.99 -2.91 -5.33
N THR A 95 -21.59 -3.48 -4.29
CA THR A 95 -21.43 -2.94 -2.95
C THR A 95 -20.02 -3.22 -2.47
N TRP A 96 -19.30 -2.18 -2.07
CA TRP A 96 -17.96 -2.33 -1.55
C TRP A 96 -18.05 -2.91 -0.13
N ASP A 97 -17.86 -4.21 0.03
CA ASP A 97 -17.72 -4.81 1.35
C ASP A 97 -16.23 -5.00 1.64
N VAL A 98 -15.74 -4.25 2.60
CA VAL A 98 -14.33 -4.31 3.05
C VAL A 98 -14.17 -5.02 4.37
N THR A 99 -15.26 -5.53 4.94
CA THR A 99 -15.21 -6.34 6.15
C THR A 99 -14.71 -7.75 5.85
N GLY A 100 -14.16 -8.43 6.86
CA GLY A 100 -13.62 -9.77 6.73
C GLY A 100 -12.15 -9.85 7.09
N ASP A 101 -11.56 -11.01 6.79
CA ASP A 101 -10.18 -11.34 7.06
C ASP A 101 -9.30 -11.05 5.84
N TRP A 102 -8.25 -10.28 6.08
CA TRP A 102 -7.29 -9.82 5.08
C TRP A 102 -5.91 -10.39 5.40
N HIS A 103 -5.28 -10.92 4.37
CA HIS A 103 -3.88 -11.27 4.40
C HIS A 103 -3.05 -10.11 3.88
N ILE A 104 -2.12 -9.60 4.70
CA ILE A 104 -1.29 -8.46 4.32
C ILE A 104 0.05 -8.98 3.81
N SER A 105 0.37 -8.68 2.55
CA SER A 105 1.70 -8.99 2.01
C SER A 105 2.59 -7.76 2.14
N CYS A 106 3.60 -7.84 3.00
CA CYS A 106 4.56 -6.75 3.17
C CYS A 106 5.97 -7.30 3.36
N LEU A 107 6.73 -7.34 2.27
CA LEU A 107 8.03 -8.02 2.17
C LEU A 107 9.00 -7.65 3.29
N GLU A 108 9.05 -6.38 3.69
CA GLU A 108 9.96 -5.91 4.73
C GLU A 108 9.56 -6.45 6.11
N MET A 109 8.26 -6.49 6.40
CA MET A 109 7.73 -7.00 7.66
C MET A 109 7.78 -8.52 7.73
N GLU A 110 7.47 -9.21 6.62
CA GLU A 110 7.52 -10.67 6.52
C GLU A 110 8.95 -11.19 6.73
N LYS A 111 9.95 -10.54 6.14
CA LYS A 111 11.38 -10.87 6.37
C LYS A 111 11.76 -10.74 7.84
N ARG A 112 11.22 -9.73 8.52
CA ARG A 112 11.59 -9.42 9.91
C ARG A 112 10.90 -10.34 10.92
N TRP A 113 9.62 -10.63 10.72
CA TRP A 113 8.80 -11.31 11.72
C TRP A 113 8.50 -12.77 11.40
N SER A 114 8.78 -13.24 10.19
CA SER A 114 8.56 -14.63 9.74
C SER A 114 7.16 -15.18 10.09
N THR A 115 6.17 -14.29 10.21
CA THR A 115 4.80 -14.61 10.60
C THR A 115 3.83 -14.02 9.58
N PRO A 116 2.74 -14.74 9.25
CA PRO A 116 1.69 -14.19 8.41
C PRO A 116 1.13 -12.90 9.02
N LEU A 117 1.03 -11.85 8.22
CA LEU A 117 0.45 -10.58 8.64
C LEU A 117 -1.05 -10.65 8.39
N ALA A 118 -1.84 -10.48 9.45
CA ALA A 118 -3.30 -10.58 9.39
C ALA A 118 -3.95 -9.26 9.78
N LEU A 119 -5.03 -8.90 9.08
CA LEU A 119 -5.89 -7.78 9.40
C LEU A 119 -7.35 -8.24 9.29
N ARG A 120 -8.17 -8.01 10.30
CA ARG A 120 -9.60 -8.29 10.28
C ARG A 120 -10.37 -6.99 10.37
N ILE A 121 -11.07 -6.63 9.31
CA ILE A 121 -11.89 -5.42 9.26
C ILE A 121 -13.33 -5.79 9.64
N TYR A 122 -13.95 -5.02 10.52
CA TYR A 122 -15.34 -5.25 10.91
C TYR A 122 -16.05 -3.95 11.26
N SER A 123 -17.35 -3.92 11.02
CA SER A 123 -18.25 -2.85 11.45
C SER A 123 -18.83 -3.17 12.83
N GLN A 124 -18.94 -2.16 13.69
CA GLN A 124 -19.60 -2.25 14.98
C GLN A 124 -20.57 -1.08 15.13
N GLU A 125 -21.82 -1.39 15.48
CA GLU A 125 -22.83 -0.37 15.75
C GLU A 125 -22.81 0.02 17.23
N SER A 126 -22.81 1.32 17.52
CA SER A 126 -22.94 1.89 18.87
C SER A 126 -23.79 3.15 18.78
N ASP A 127 -24.82 3.25 19.63
CA ASP A 127 -25.72 4.42 19.68
C ASP A 127 -26.34 4.80 18.31
N GLY A 128 -26.62 3.80 17.48
CA GLY A 128 -27.17 3.98 16.13
C GLY A 128 -26.15 4.52 15.11
N GLN A 129 -24.87 4.58 15.46
CA GLN A 129 -23.77 4.95 14.58
C GLN A 129 -22.93 3.71 14.24
N CYS A 130 -22.57 3.58 12.96
CA CYS A 130 -21.67 2.52 12.51
C CYS A 130 -20.22 2.98 12.65
N HIS A 131 -19.38 2.18 13.28
CA HIS A 131 -17.95 2.41 13.39
C HIS A 131 -17.21 1.28 12.67
N LEU A 132 -16.21 1.63 11.85
CA LEU A 132 -15.37 0.63 11.22
C LEU A 132 -14.05 0.48 11.98
N PHE A 133 -13.70 -0.77 12.27
CA PHE A 133 -12.50 -1.16 12.99
C PHE A 133 -11.66 -2.16 12.20
N GLY A 134 -10.37 -2.26 12.52
CA GLY A 134 -9.46 -3.24 11.92
C GLY A 134 -8.55 -3.85 12.98
N GLU A 135 -8.79 -5.09 13.40
CA GLU A 135 -7.88 -5.81 14.29
C GLU A 135 -6.70 -6.34 13.49
N PHE A 136 -5.47 -6.01 13.87
CA PHE A 136 -4.31 -6.49 13.15
C PHE A 136 -3.35 -7.27 14.04
N ASN A 137 -2.68 -8.24 13.45
CA ASN A 137 -1.57 -8.97 14.02
C ASN A 137 -0.46 -9.10 12.98
N PHE A 138 0.58 -8.31 13.16
CA PHE A 138 1.74 -8.25 12.28
C PHE A 138 2.97 -8.89 12.95
N GLY A 139 2.74 -9.95 13.73
CA GLY A 139 3.76 -10.67 14.49
C GLY A 139 4.19 -9.90 15.72
N GLY A 140 5.26 -9.10 15.59
CA GLY A 140 5.84 -8.33 16.70
C GLY A 140 4.94 -7.19 17.20
N VAL A 141 3.94 -6.79 16.42
CA VAL A 141 2.99 -5.73 16.80
C VAL A 141 1.57 -6.16 16.46
N SER A 142 0.65 -5.92 17.39
CA SER A 142 -0.77 -6.12 17.20
C SER A 142 -1.55 -4.94 17.77
N GLY A 143 -2.76 -4.74 17.29
CA GLY A 143 -3.54 -3.58 17.68
C GLY A 143 -4.88 -3.47 16.97
N LEU A 144 -5.45 -2.28 17.05
CA LEU A 144 -6.76 -1.95 16.49
C LEU A 144 -6.64 -0.68 15.64
N PHE A 145 -7.09 -0.76 14.39
CA PHE A 145 -7.37 0.35 13.52
C PHE A 145 -8.76 0.90 13.83
N ARG A 146 -8.87 2.21 13.86
CA ARG A 146 -10.13 2.93 13.86
C ARG A 146 -10.13 3.79 12.60
N PHE A 147 -11.05 3.46 11.69
CA PHE A 147 -11.17 4.21 10.45
C PHE A 147 -11.85 5.55 10.70
N GLU A 148 -11.44 6.56 9.96
CA GLU A 148 -12.00 7.90 9.99
C GLU A 148 -12.74 8.18 8.69
N GLN A 149 -13.93 8.76 8.81
CA GLN A 149 -14.65 9.30 7.68
C GLN A 149 -13.78 10.41 7.07
N ARG A 150 -13.67 10.40 5.73
CA ARG A 150 -13.18 11.58 5.04
C ARG A 150 -14.23 12.66 5.26
N LEU A 151 -13.96 13.59 6.18
CA LEU A 151 -14.77 14.79 6.29
C LEU A 151 -14.90 15.33 4.86
N PRO A 152 -16.13 15.56 4.36
CA PRO A 152 -16.31 16.15 3.04
C PRO A 152 -15.40 17.36 3.05
N THR A 153 -14.39 17.34 2.17
CA THR A 153 -13.54 18.50 2.01
C THR A 153 -14.54 19.55 1.63
N VAL A 154 -14.91 20.42 2.57
CA VAL A 154 -15.84 21.51 2.30
C VAL A 154 -15.18 22.14 1.10
N GLU A 155 -15.76 21.93 -0.08
CA GLU A 155 -15.25 22.52 -1.29
C GLU A 155 -15.32 23.98 -0.92
N LYS A 156 -14.15 24.55 -0.57
CA LYS A 156 -14.01 25.97 -0.35
C LYS A 156 -14.44 26.45 -1.71
N LYS A 157 -15.72 26.83 -1.83
CA LYS A 157 -16.34 27.26 -3.07
C LYS A 157 -15.31 28.19 -3.64
N SER A 158 -14.54 27.68 -4.59
CA SER A 158 -13.38 28.38 -5.13
C SER A 158 -14.02 29.67 -5.54
N ALA A 159 -13.66 30.77 -4.86
CA ALA A 159 -14.37 32.02 -4.96
C ALA A 159 -14.47 32.27 -6.45
N ARG A 160 -15.66 32.01 -7.03
CA ARG A 160 -15.83 32.02 -8.47
C ARG A 160 -15.33 33.40 -8.82
N LEU A 161 -14.24 33.43 -9.58
CA LEU A 161 -13.65 34.65 -10.10
C LEU A 161 -14.83 35.52 -10.48
N ALA A 162 -14.99 36.62 -9.74
CA ALA A 162 -16.12 37.49 -9.88
C ALA A 162 -16.26 37.77 -11.38
N ASP A 163 -17.49 37.64 -11.86
CA ASP A 163 -17.89 38.00 -13.21
C ASP A 163 -17.13 39.28 -13.61
N PRO A 164 -16.36 39.29 -14.72
CA PRO A 164 -15.48 40.42 -15.05
C PRO A 164 -16.21 41.76 -15.24
N ASN A 165 -17.55 41.77 -15.18
CA ASN A 165 -18.39 42.94 -15.35
C ASN A 165 -18.92 43.57 -14.05
N VAL A 166 -18.52 43.11 -12.86
CA VAL A 166 -18.84 43.85 -11.63
C VAL A 166 -17.90 45.06 -11.54
N LYS A 167 -18.46 46.28 -11.72
CA LYS A 167 -17.76 47.56 -11.60
C LYS A 167 -16.97 47.59 -10.29
N ARG A 168 -15.65 47.46 -10.42
CA ARG A 168 -14.67 47.47 -9.34
C ARG A 168 -14.68 48.83 -8.65
N GLU A 169 -15.30 48.91 -7.49
CA GLU A 169 -15.17 50.09 -6.62
C GLU A 169 -13.69 50.24 -6.21
N LYS A 170 -13.20 51.48 -6.29
CA LYS A 170 -11.78 51.83 -6.17
C LYS A 170 -11.31 51.68 -4.73
N ILE A 171 -10.91 50.47 -4.34
CA ILE A 171 -10.25 50.22 -3.05
C ILE A 171 -8.81 50.75 -3.14
N THR A 172 -8.51 51.83 -2.42
CA THR A 172 -7.16 52.34 -2.23
C THR A 172 -6.40 51.45 -1.25
N PHE A 173 -5.41 50.71 -1.74
CA PHE A 173 -4.48 49.96 -0.91
C PHE A 173 -3.42 50.92 -0.33
N GLY A 174 -3.34 50.97 0.99
CA GLY A 174 -2.24 51.62 1.71
C GLY A 174 -0.90 50.97 1.36
N LYS A 175 0.12 51.81 1.13
CA LYS A 175 1.49 51.44 0.80
C LYS A 175 2.04 50.43 1.82
N ALA A 176 2.40 49.24 1.35
CA ALA A 176 3.23 48.29 2.10
C ALA A 176 4.69 48.74 2.02
N GLU A 177 5.33 48.82 3.19
CA GLU A 177 6.75 49.11 3.34
C GLU A 177 7.60 47.96 2.78
N LYS A 178 8.68 48.34 2.09
CA LYS A 178 9.66 47.43 1.49
C LYS A 178 10.57 46.87 2.58
N GLU A 179 10.37 45.60 2.95
CA GLU A 179 11.42 44.84 3.63
C GLU A 179 12.45 44.30 2.63
N LYS A 180 13.71 44.39 3.06
CA LYS A 180 14.92 44.11 2.28
C LYS A 180 15.11 42.61 2.07
N LYS A 181 15.59 42.25 0.89
CA LYS A 181 16.12 40.92 0.56
C LYS A 181 17.56 40.83 1.07
N ASP A 182 17.85 39.81 1.88
CA ASP A 182 19.20 39.30 2.05
C ASP A 182 19.27 37.91 1.39
N ASP A 183 20.16 37.80 0.41
CA ASP A 183 20.61 36.56 -0.21
C ASP A 183 21.50 35.82 0.80
N ASN A 184 21.06 34.65 1.25
CA ASN A 184 21.96 33.67 1.85
C ASN A 184 21.67 32.28 1.28
N ASP A 185 22.70 31.78 0.60
CA ASP A 185 22.85 30.45 0.03
C ASP A 185 23.23 29.50 1.19
N GLU A 186 22.24 28.81 1.75
CA GLU A 186 22.46 27.79 2.80
C GLU A 186 21.90 26.45 2.33
N ASP A 187 22.77 25.44 2.48
CA ASP A 187 22.53 24.01 2.37
C ASP A 187 21.10 23.59 2.69
N ILE A 188 20.54 22.71 1.85
CA ILE A 188 19.27 22.01 2.07
C ILE A 188 19.44 21.08 3.27
N LYS A 189 19.38 21.67 4.45
CA LYS A 189 19.20 21.00 5.73
C LYS A 189 17.73 20.64 5.78
N CYS A 190 17.41 19.36 5.54
CA CYS A 190 16.07 18.82 5.72
C CYS A 190 15.47 19.37 7.02
N ALA A 191 14.54 20.31 6.89
CA ALA A 191 13.91 20.96 8.01
C ALA A 191 13.24 19.87 8.85
N SER A 192 13.78 19.65 10.05
CA SER A 192 13.15 18.79 11.05
C SER A 192 11.70 19.25 11.23
N PRO A 193 10.71 18.33 11.20
CA PRO A 193 9.30 18.67 11.25
C PRO A 193 8.90 19.01 12.69
N ASN A 194 9.39 20.15 13.19
CA ASN A 194 8.83 20.83 14.36
C ASN A 194 7.59 21.63 13.93
N ALA A 195 6.72 21.04 13.11
CA ALA A 195 5.37 21.54 12.91
C ALA A 195 4.72 21.52 14.28
N LYS A 196 4.46 22.71 14.84
CA LYS A 196 3.64 22.90 16.05
C LYS A 196 2.48 21.92 15.95
N ARG A 197 2.43 20.98 16.90
CA ARG A 197 1.34 20.01 17.09
C ARG A 197 0.04 20.81 17.15
N LEU A 198 -0.57 21.08 16.01
CA LEU A 198 -1.95 21.51 15.91
C LEU A 198 -2.70 20.30 16.40
N GLY A 199 -2.99 20.28 17.70
CA GLY A 199 -3.91 19.35 18.31
C GLY A 199 -5.25 19.58 17.64
N CYS A 200 -5.45 18.91 16.49
CA CYS A 200 -6.75 18.74 15.90
C CYS A 200 -7.59 18.09 17.00
N LYS A 201 -8.50 18.88 17.58
CA LYS A 201 -9.54 18.34 18.44
C LYS A 201 -10.35 17.40 17.55
N PHE A 202 -10.11 16.11 17.69
CA PHE A 202 -10.90 15.10 16.99
C PHE A 202 -12.32 15.16 17.54
N THR A 203 -13.29 15.47 16.69
CA THR A 203 -14.69 15.33 17.03
C THR A 203 -15.04 13.85 16.95
N ALA A 204 -15.85 13.35 17.89
CA ALA A 204 -16.30 11.96 17.89
C ALA A 204 -16.95 11.56 16.54
N GLU A 205 -17.57 12.55 15.88
CA GLU A 205 -18.19 12.46 14.56
C GLU A 205 -17.25 11.95 13.47
N ALA A 206 -15.94 12.23 13.54
CA ALA A 206 -14.99 11.78 12.51
C ALA A 206 -14.87 10.25 12.42
N PHE A 207 -15.32 9.52 13.44
CA PHE A 207 -15.25 8.06 13.50
C PHE A 207 -16.59 7.38 13.28
N SER A 208 -17.64 8.16 13.03
CA SER A 208 -19.01 7.67 12.89
C SER A 208 -19.38 7.68 11.42
N PHE A 209 -19.57 6.49 10.86
CA PHE A 209 -19.99 6.30 9.49
C PHE A 209 -21.52 6.22 9.44
N PRO A 210 -22.17 6.89 8.48
CA PRO A 210 -23.53 6.54 8.08
C PRO A 210 -23.58 5.04 7.78
N SER A 211 -24.64 4.34 8.19
CA SER A 211 -24.76 2.87 8.02
C SER A 211 -24.66 2.42 6.55
N ALA A 212 -24.84 3.33 5.60
CA ALA A 212 -24.72 3.10 4.16
C ALA A 212 -23.37 3.54 3.56
N GLU A 213 -22.50 4.22 4.31
CA GLU A 213 -21.20 4.65 3.80
C GLU A 213 -20.26 3.46 3.72
N LYS A 214 -20.02 3.04 2.49
CA LYS A 214 -19.04 2.03 2.11
C LYS A 214 -17.95 2.70 1.28
N PRO A 215 -16.76 2.10 1.17
CA PRO A 215 -15.79 2.53 0.18
C PRO A 215 -16.43 2.56 -1.21
N SER A 216 -15.84 3.31 -2.13
CA SER A 216 -16.34 3.34 -3.50
C SER A 216 -15.20 3.60 -4.45
N LEU A 217 -15.44 3.43 -5.75
CA LEU A 217 -14.43 3.73 -6.77
C LEU A 217 -13.93 5.18 -6.68
N HIS A 218 -14.80 6.13 -6.29
CA HIS A 218 -14.47 7.54 -6.13
C HIS A 218 -13.96 7.89 -4.72
N ASN A 219 -14.18 7.02 -3.73
CA ASN A 219 -13.74 7.20 -2.36
C ASN A 219 -13.18 5.89 -1.78
N SER A 220 -12.17 5.37 -2.46
CA SER A 220 -11.51 4.09 -2.16
C SER A 220 -10.47 4.22 -1.04
N THR A 221 -9.95 5.42 -0.82
CA THR A 221 -8.95 5.72 0.21
C THR A 221 -9.60 6.17 1.50
N TRP A 222 -9.44 5.37 2.54
CA TRP A 222 -9.95 5.60 3.87
C TRP A 222 -8.81 5.92 4.81
N ASN A 223 -9.01 6.94 5.63
CA ASN A 223 -8.05 7.27 6.67
C ASN A 223 -8.25 6.35 7.86
N HIS A 224 -7.19 6.05 8.58
CA HIS A 224 -7.28 5.33 9.84
C HIS A 224 -6.23 5.83 10.81
N ARG A 225 -6.51 5.61 12.09
CA ARG A 225 -5.54 5.66 13.18
C ARG A 225 -5.45 4.28 13.77
N TRP A 226 -4.30 3.94 14.33
CA TRP A 226 -4.15 2.66 15.00
C TRP A 226 -3.73 2.86 16.46
N ARG A 227 -4.01 1.85 17.26
CA ARG A 227 -3.56 1.72 18.65
C ARG A 227 -2.98 0.34 18.85
N GLY A 228 -1.76 0.24 19.36
CA GLY A 228 -1.18 -1.04 19.75
C GLY A 228 -1.89 -1.65 20.96
N LYS A 229 -1.80 -2.96 21.16
CA LYS A 229 -2.19 -3.60 22.43
C LYS A 229 -1.27 -3.10 23.56
N TYR A 230 -1.68 -2.02 24.23
CA TYR A 230 -1.00 -1.47 25.40
C TYR A 230 -1.48 -2.17 26.68
N LYS A 231 -0.60 -2.25 27.68
CA LYS A 231 -0.86 -2.87 29.00
C LYS A 231 -2.07 -2.21 29.72
N ILE A 232 -2.68 -3.00 30.61
CA ILE A 232 -4.07 -2.91 31.12
C ILE A 232 -4.47 -1.59 31.81
N ASP A 233 -3.53 -0.74 32.23
CA ASP A 233 -3.82 0.27 33.26
C ASP A 233 -3.86 1.73 32.76
N SER A 234 -4.17 2.00 31.49
CA SER A 234 -4.23 3.39 30.98
C SER A 234 -5.33 3.61 29.95
N GLU A 235 -6.02 4.75 30.06
CA GLU A 235 -7.06 5.16 29.11
C GLU A 235 -6.51 5.26 27.67
N PRO A 236 -7.28 4.80 26.66
CA PRO A 236 -6.82 4.79 25.26
C PRO A 236 -6.63 6.20 24.70
N VAL A 237 -5.39 6.60 24.40
CA VAL A 237 -5.13 7.78 23.57
C VAL A 237 -5.07 7.34 22.09
N PRO A 238 -5.84 7.97 21.17
CA PRO A 238 -5.74 7.69 19.74
C PRO A 238 -4.31 7.88 19.22
N GLY A 239 -3.86 7.01 18.31
CA GLY A 239 -2.56 7.17 17.65
C GLY A 239 -2.43 8.55 17.00
N GLN A 240 -1.27 9.19 17.18
CA GLN A 240 -1.06 10.58 16.71
C GLN A 240 -1.00 10.67 15.18
N TYR A 241 -0.60 9.60 14.50
CA TYR A 241 -0.40 9.57 13.06
C TYR A 241 -1.66 9.15 12.32
N LEU A 242 -2.01 9.95 11.32
CA LEU A 242 -3.05 9.61 10.37
C LEU A 242 -2.43 8.79 9.25
N CYS A 243 -2.94 7.58 9.06
CA CYS A 243 -2.56 6.68 7.98
C CYS A 243 -3.71 6.52 7.02
N SER A 244 -3.46 5.88 5.88
CA SER A 244 -4.49 5.61 4.89
C SER A 244 -4.37 4.21 4.30
N VAL A 245 -5.53 3.62 4.03
CA VAL A 245 -5.70 2.38 3.27
C VAL A 245 -6.54 2.70 2.05
N THR A 246 -6.13 2.22 0.88
CA THR A 246 -6.87 2.32 -0.37
C THR A 246 -7.31 0.94 -0.79
N PHE A 247 -8.62 0.76 -0.84
CA PHE A 247 -9.25 -0.43 -1.37
C PHE A 247 -9.29 -0.29 -2.90
N SER A 248 -8.73 -1.24 -3.64
CA SER A 248 -8.66 -1.08 -5.10
C SER A 248 -9.96 -1.49 -5.80
N GLU A 249 -10.83 -2.23 -5.10
CA GLU A 249 -11.91 -2.99 -5.72
C GLU A 249 -13.16 -3.11 -4.84
N PRO A 250 -14.35 -3.27 -5.45
CA PRO A 250 -15.61 -3.46 -4.73
C PRO A 250 -15.59 -4.64 -3.77
N LEU A 251 -15.12 -5.79 -4.22
CA LEU A 251 -15.11 -6.98 -3.37
C LEU A 251 -14.01 -6.94 -2.29
N GLY A 252 -13.23 -5.86 -2.22
CA GLY A 252 -12.16 -5.74 -1.24
C GLY A 252 -11.16 -6.89 -1.34
N THR A 253 -10.69 -7.27 -2.53
CA THR A 253 -9.66 -8.33 -2.62
C THR A 253 -8.25 -7.77 -2.53
N THR A 254 -8.05 -6.51 -2.94
CA THR A 254 -6.77 -5.81 -2.83
C THR A 254 -6.92 -4.54 -2.00
N LEU A 255 -6.09 -4.43 -0.96
CA LEU A 255 -5.85 -3.17 -0.26
C LEU A 255 -4.38 -2.78 -0.35
N THR A 256 -4.11 -1.48 -0.39
CA THR A 256 -2.75 -0.93 -0.29
C THR A 256 -2.76 0.20 0.72
N GLY A 257 -1.66 0.48 1.40
CA GLY A 257 -1.70 1.51 2.41
C GLY A 257 -0.39 1.84 3.08
N THR A 258 -0.41 2.98 3.76
CA THR A 258 0.63 3.30 4.72
C THR A 258 0.23 2.67 6.05
N PHE A 259 1.04 1.72 6.50
CA PHE A 259 0.94 1.19 7.86
C PHE A 259 1.98 1.96 8.67
N GLY A 260 1.54 2.96 9.42
CA GLY A 260 2.42 4.04 9.87
C GLY A 260 2.19 4.59 11.27
N GLY A 261 3.27 5.04 11.90
CA GLY A 261 3.32 5.71 13.20
C GLY A 261 4.30 5.03 14.16
N ASP A 262 4.05 5.16 15.46
CA ASP A 262 4.88 4.62 16.56
C ASP A 262 5.01 3.08 16.61
N LEU A 263 4.50 2.38 15.59
CA LEU A 263 4.48 0.92 15.41
C LEU A 263 5.92 0.38 15.44
N LEU A 264 6.88 1.20 14.98
CA LEU A 264 8.32 0.93 15.04
C LEU A 264 9.06 1.76 16.10
N GLN A 265 8.48 2.85 16.62
CA GLN A 265 9.06 3.52 17.80
C GLN A 265 9.07 2.57 19.01
N THR A 266 8.03 1.74 19.16
CA THR A 266 7.95 0.76 20.25
C THR A 266 9.04 -0.31 20.17
N LEU A 267 9.72 -0.44 19.02
CA LEU A 267 10.66 -1.51 18.75
C LEU A 267 12.11 -1.05 18.54
N GLU A 268 12.38 0.14 17.95
CA GLU A 268 13.77 0.54 17.59
C GLU A 268 14.14 2.04 17.67
N GLY A 269 13.29 2.94 18.20
CA GLY A 269 13.69 4.35 18.38
C GLY A 269 13.93 5.14 17.08
N GLY A 270 13.43 4.67 15.93
CA GLY A 270 13.46 5.36 14.64
C GLY A 270 12.07 5.54 14.03
N TYR A 271 11.85 6.65 13.31
CA TYR A 271 10.61 6.94 12.59
C TYR A 271 10.68 6.34 11.18
N GLY A 272 9.81 5.39 10.86
CA GLY A 272 9.68 4.81 9.51
C GLY A 272 8.23 4.56 9.15
N LEU A 273 7.76 5.15 8.05
CA LEU A 273 6.51 4.80 7.37
C LEU A 273 6.84 3.69 6.37
N HIS A 274 6.23 2.52 6.50
CA HIS A 274 6.35 1.47 5.50
C HIS A 274 5.12 1.48 4.59
N ARG A 275 5.40 1.40 3.29
CA ARG A 275 4.37 1.23 2.26
C ARG A 275 4.19 -0.25 2.02
N CYS A 276 3.03 -0.72 2.41
CA CYS A 276 2.40 -1.90 1.84
C CYS A 276 1.14 -1.37 1.09
#